data_AF-A0A962ZLN6-F1
#
_entry.id   AF-A0A962ZLN6-F1
#
_cell.length_a   1.000
_cell.length_b   1.000
_cell.length_c   1.000
_cell.angle_alpha   90.00
_cell.angle_beta   90.00
_cell.angle_gamma   90.00
#
_symmetry.space_group_name_H-M   'P 1'
#
loop_
_entity.id
_entity.type
_entity.pdbx_description
1 polymer ?
#
loop_
_entity_poly.entity_id
_entity_poly.type
_entity_poly.pdbx_seq_one_letter_code
_entity_poly.pdbx_strand_id
1 'polypeptide(L)'
;VMRGAFVTQQWSLDIPMMERVDIFHVDDMSPRKRRRWLHHYRECVKRQLLLNGGERIHLSKNPLFSGWMQSLIDTFPDARFAVMMRDPASCIPSVLKLVELNWRGRGWKREAYARSLDVLTDISFESFTHPRDVLLRNPQTPAVVVDYRELTTRPRDTVRAIYRALDLRYGEGFDTYLQQQEEREKSHKTHFEYSIDDYKLSRARIETELADFYTRHGWPREADAKEPRPVAADNS
;
A
#
# COMPACT_ATOMS: atom_id res chain seq x y z
N VAL A 1 0.53 14.95 31.04
CA VAL A 1 -0.52 13.99 30.61
C VAL A 1 -0.64 14.05 29.10
N MET A 2 0.17 13.31 28.35
CA MET A 2 0.02 13.23 26.88
C MET A 2 -1.17 12.33 26.55
N ARG A 3 -2.30 12.96 26.18
CA ARG A 3 -3.60 12.33 25.90
C ARG A 3 -3.72 11.98 24.41
N GLY A 4 -4.30 10.80 24.12
CA GLY A 4 -4.70 10.37 22.78
C GLY A 4 -3.54 10.03 21.85
N ALA A 5 -3.75 9.14 20.88
CA ALA A 5 -2.69 8.74 19.97
C ALA A 5 -2.29 9.93 19.08
N PHE A 6 -1.24 10.65 19.47
CA PHE A 6 -0.69 11.80 18.74
C PHE A 6 0.08 11.42 17.47
N VAL A 7 0.04 10.14 17.11
CA VAL A 7 0.79 9.60 16.00
C VAL A 7 -0.11 9.54 14.79
N THR A 8 0.04 10.54 13.93
CA THR A 8 -0.49 10.51 12.58
C THR A 8 0.63 10.06 11.64
N GLN A 9 0.26 9.48 10.50
CA GLN A 9 1.23 9.11 9.46
C GLN A 9 2.09 10.28 9.01
N GLN A 10 1.56 11.50 9.13
CA GLN A 10 2.28 12.72 8.80
C GLN A 10 3.62 12.82 9.55
N TRP A 11 3.73 12.27 10.76
CA TRP A 11 4.98 12.29 11.52
C TRP A 11 6.11 11.58 10.81
N SER A 12 5.84 10.48 10.11
CA SER A 12 6.90 9.77 9.38
C SER A 12 7.38 10.54 8.15
N LEU A 13 6.53 11.44 7.61
CA LEU A 13 6.90 12.38 6.54
C LEU A 13 7.61 13.63 7.07
N ASP A 14 7.35 14.00 8.33
CA ASP A 14 7.82 15.26 8.89
C ASP A 14 9.17 15.11 9.63
N ILE A 15 9.37 13.97 10.27
CA ILE A 15 10.47 13.73 11.20
C ILE A 15 11.17 12.40 10.84
N PRO A 16 12.45 12.42 10.47
CA PRO A 16 13.22 11.23 10.13
C PRO A 16 13.73 10.51 11.38
N MET A 17 12.80 9.90 12.12
CA MET A 17 13.09 9.14 13.34
C MET A 17 12.36 7.81 13.36
N MET A 18 12.25 7.15 12.20
CA MET A 18 11.53 5.88 12.05
C MET A 18 12.12 4.76 12.92
N GLU A 19 13.42 4.81 13.23
CA GLU A 19 14.08 3.88 14.15
C GLU A 19 13.72 4.09 15.63
N ARG A 20 13.12 5.24 15.98
CA ARG A 20 12.72 5.57 17.35
C ARG A 20 11.20 5.57 17.53
N VAL A 21 10.48 6.01 16.51
CA VAL A 21 9.03 6.14 16.52
C VAL A 21 8.47 5.19 15.46
N ASP A 22 8.31 3.94 15.86
CA ASP A 22 7.71 2.93 15.01
C ASP A 22 6.17 3.00 15.06
N ILE A 23 5.61 3.27 13.89
CA ILE A 23 4.17 3.43 13.63
C ILE A 23 3.69 2.41 12.59
N PHE A 24 4.58 1.56 12.10
CA PHE A 24 4.36 0.60 11.03
C PHE A 24 4.04 -0.77 11.63
N HIS A 25 4.76 -1.19 12.67
CA HIS A 25 4.58 -2.48 13.36
C HIS A 25 3.60 -2.41 14.53
N VAL A 26 2.35 -2.01 14.27
CA VAL A 26 1.32 -1.96 15.33
C VAL A 26 0.96 -3.35 15.85
N ASP A 27 1.05 -4.37 15.00
CA ASP A 27 0.77 -5.76 15.36
C ASP A 27 1.74 -6.30 16.44
N ASP A 28 2.99 -5.85 16.41
CA ASP A 28 4.07 -6.26 17.33
C ASP A 28 4.13 -5.44 18.62
N MET A 29 3.30 -4.40 18.74
CA MET A 29 3.24 -3.62 19.98
C MET A 29 2.71 -4.44 21.15
N SER A 30 3.15 -4.09 22.37
CA SER A 30 2.60 -4.72 23.57
C SER A 30 1.07 -4.64 23.60
N PRO A 31 0.36 -5.68 24.10
CA PRO A 31 -1.11 -5.73 24.02
C PRO A 31 -1.81 -4.50 24.59
N ARG A 32 -1.25 -3.91 25.66
CA ARG A 32 -1.77 -2.66 26.25
C ARG A 32 -1.63 -1.47 25.31
N LYS A 33 -0.48 -1.30 24.65
CA LYS A 33 -0.22 -0.18 23.72
C LYS A 33 -1.09 -0.34 22.47
N ARG A 34 -1.13 -1.55 21.90
CA ARG A 34 -1.96 -1.93 20.74
C ARG A 34 -3.44 -1.63 20.97
N ARG A 35 -4.02 -2.13 22.07
CA ARG A 35 -5.41 -1.86 22.44
C ARG A 35 -5.72 -0.37 22.59
N ARG A 36 -4.84 0.40 23.25
CA ARG A 36 -5.04 1.84 23.43
C ARG A 36 -5.06 2.58 22.09
N TRP A 37 -4.18 2.19 21.18
CA TRP A 37 -4.07 2.78 19.85
C TRP A 37 -5.31 2.51 19.01
N LEU A 38 -5.71 1.24 18.92
CA LEU A 38 -6.85 0.83 18.10
C LEU A 38 -8.18 1.27 18.70
N HIS A 39 -8.28 1.38 20.02
CA HIS A 39 -9.42 2.04 20.65
C HIS A 39 -9.55 3.48 20.16
N HIS A 40 -8.45 4.25 20.11
CA HIS A 40 -8.49 5.60 19.57
C HIS A 40 -8.92 5.63 18.09
N TYR A 41 -8.35 4.75 17.26
CA TYR A 41 -8.72 4.65 15.85
C TYR A 41 -10.20 4.27 15.66
N ARG A 42 -10.70 3.28 16.41
CA ARG A 42 -12.11 2.87 16.43
C ARG A 42 -13.04 4.03 16.80
N GLU A 43 -12.65 4.84 17.78
CA GLU A 43 -13.43 6.01 18.17
C GLU A 43 -13.43 7.10 17.07
N CYS A 44 -12.36 7.23 16.27
CA CYS A 44 -12.34 8.10 15.09
C CYS A 44 -13.29 7.57 13.99
N VAL A 45 -13.22 6.27 13.67
CA VAL A 45 -14.11 5.63 12.69
C VAL A 45 -15.58 5.78 13.10
N LYS A 46 -15.90 5.53 14.38
CA LYS A 46 -17.25 5.71 14.92
C LYS A 46 -17.78 7.13 14.73
N ARG A 47 -16.97 8.15 15.00
CA ARG A 47 -17.37 9.56 14.80
C ARG A 47 -17.57 9.88 13.32
N GLN A 48 -16.69 9.39 12.44
CA GLN A 48 -16.83 9.58 11.00
C GLN A 48 -18.09 8.90 10.46
N LEU A 49 -18.42 7.70 10.93
CA LEU A 49 -19.66 7.03 10.57
C LEU A 49 -20.88 7.84 11.01
N LEU A 50 -20.91 8.30 12.26
CA LEU A 50 -22.01 9.12 12.78
C LEU A 50 -22.20 10.42 11.97
N LEU A 51 -21.10 11.11 11.65
CA LEU A 51 -21.13 12.33 10.83
C LEU A 51 -21.64 12.09 9.40
N ASN A 52 -21.44 10.87 8.87
CA ASN A 52 -21.85 10.49 7.52
C ASN A 52 -23.22 9.78 7.46
N GLY A 53 -24.00 9.80 8.55
CA GLY A 53 -25.37 9.26 8.62
C GLY A 53 -25.51 7.88 9.24
N GLY A 54 -24.44 7.28 9.78
CA GLY A 54 -24.47 6.05 10.59
C GLY A 54 -24.66 4.74 9.83
N GLU A 55 -25.38 4.74 8.70
CA GLU A 55 -25.74 3.53 7.95
C GLU A 55 -24.79 3.21 6.77
N ARG A 56 -23.71 3.98 6.62
CA ARG A 56 -22.72 3.79 5.54
C ARG A 56 -21.60 2.84 5.96
N ILE A 57 -20.93 2.26 4.96
CA ILE A 57 -19.68 1.51 5.18
C ILE A 57 -18.52 2.50 5.20
N HIS A 58 -17.67 2.44 6.23
CA HIS A 58 -16.46 3.26 6.29
C HIS A 58 -15.40 2.69 5.34
N LEU A 59 -15.00 3.48 4.33
CA LEU A 59 -13.87 3.17 3.48
C LEU A 59 -12.63 3.92 3.96
N SER A 60 -11.60 3.19 4.37
CA SER A 60 -10.33 3.75 4.81
C SER A 60 -9.20 3.25 3.91
N LYS A 61 -8.37 4.18 3.44
CA LYS A 61 -7.18 3.86 2.65
C LYS A 61 -5.97 4.46 3.35
N ASN A 62 -5.07 3.59 3.80
CA ASN A 62 -3.86 3.98 4.50
C ASN A 62 -2.75 2.96 4.19
N PRO A 63 -1.62 3.36 3.58
CA PRO A 63 -0.52 2.45 3.25
C PRO A 63 0.12 1.73 4.47
N LEU A 64 0.05 2.30 5.67
CA LEU A 64 0.57 1.68 6.89
C LEU A 64 -0.27 0.50 7.37
N PHE A 65 -1.51 0.36 6.88
CA PHE A 65 -2.37 -0.74 7.29
C PHE A 65 -1.80 -2.10 6.91
N SER A 66 -0.83 -2.16 5.99
CA SER A 66 -0.08 -3.39 5.74
C SER A 66 0.54 -3.95 7.02
N GLY A 67 1.09 -3.14 7.94
CA GLY A 67 1.65 -3.61 9.21
C GLY A 67 0.67 -3.61 10.40
N TRP A 68 -0.59 -3.23 10.17
CA TRP A 68 -1.64 -3.18 11.19
C TRP A 68 -2.72 -4.24 10.95
N MET A 69 -2.54 -5.11 9.96
CA MET A 69 -3.64 -5.93 9.45
C MET A 69 -4.23 -6.85 10.53
N GLN A 70 -3.41 -7.50 11.36
CA GLN A 70 -3.92 -8.36 12.43
C GLN A 70 -4.70 -7.54 13.46
N SER A 71 -4.14 -6.40 13.86
CA SER A 71 -4.76 -5.43 14.75
C SER A 71 -6.12 -4.96 14.24
N LEU A 72 -6.23 -4.68 12.95
CA LEU A 72 -7.47 -4.26 12.32
C LEU A 72 -8.51 -5.38 12.33
N ILE A 73 -8.12 -6.62 12.01
CA ILE A 73 -9.00 -7.79 12.08
C ILE A 73 -9.52 -7.98 13.53
N ASP A 74 -8.63 -7.92 14.51
CA ASP A 74 -8.99 -8.06 15.94
C ASP A 74 -9.98 -6.96 16.39
N THR A 75 -9.83 -5.73 15.87
CA THR A 75 -10.60 -4.56 16.30
C THR A 75 -11.94 -4.44 15.56
N PHE A 76 -11.98 -4.85 14.30
CA PHE A 76 -13.12 -4.78 13.41
C PHE A 76 -13.33 -6.16 12.76
N PRO A 77 -14.00 -7.10 13.44
CA PRO A 77 -14.19 -8.46 12.91
C PRO A 77 -15.00 -8.51 11.59
N ASP A 78 -15.75 -7.46 11.28
CA ASP A 78 -16.50 -7.25 10.04
C ASP A 78 -15.73 -6.50 8.95
N ALA A 79 -14.44 -6.20 9.19
CA ALA A 79 -13.58 -5.54 8.21
C ALA A 79 -13.37 -6.41 6.96
N ARG A 80 -13.28 -5.72 5.83
CA ARG A 80 -13.03 -6.30 4.51
C ARG A 80 -11.81 -5.61 3.90
N PHE A 81 -10.91 -6.35 3.27
CA PHE A 81 -9.62 -5.82 2.83
C PHE A 81 -9.44 -5.92 1.31
N ALA A 82 -9.10 -4.80 0.68
CA ALA A 82 -8.55 -4.79 -0.67
C ALA A 82 -7.04 -4.49 -0.58
N VAL A 83 -6.21 -5.50 -0.83
CA VAL A 83 -4.74 -5.40 -0.77
C VAL A 83 -4.21 -5.03 -2.15
N MET A 84 -3.80 -3.78 -2.31
CA MET A 84 -3.24 -3.28 -3.56
C MET A 84 -1.79 -3.72 -3.71
N MET A 85 -1.45 -4.40 -4.80
CA MET A 85 -0.10 -4.82 -5.15
C MET A 85 0.39 -4.07 -6.39
N ARG A 86 1.63 -3.60 -6.35
CA ARG A 86 2.32 -2.94 -7.46
C ARG A 86 3.72 -3.51 -7.57
N ASP A 87 4.27 -3.48 -8.78
CA ASP A 87 5.68 -3.84 -9.03
C ASP A 87 6.61 -3.22 -7.96
N PRO A 88 7.27 -4.06 -7.13
CA PRO A 88 8.15 -3.61 -6.05
C PRO A 88 9.33 -2.78 -6.55
N ALA A 89 9.87 -3.10 -7.74
CA ALA A 89 10.97 -2.32 -8.32
C ALA A 89 10.54 -0.89 -8.66
N SER A 90 9.25 -0.66 -8.88
CA SER A 90 8.69 0.67 -9.12
C SER A 90 8.26 1.37 -7.82
N CYS A 91 7.62 0.66 -6.88
CA CYS A 91 6.98 1.31 -5.74
C CYS A 91 7.90 1.56 -4.55
N ILE A 92 8.87 0.67 -4.27
CA ILE A 92 9.80 0.85 -3.14
C ILE A 92 10.68 2.11 -3.34
N PRO A 93 11.33 2.32 -4.50
CA PRO A 93 12.08 3.55 -4.73
C PRO A 93 11.18 4.80 -4.71
N SER A 94 9.95 4.68 -5.22
CA SER A 94 8.98 5.78 -5.22
C SER A 94 8.64 6.26 -3.81
N VAL A 95 8.40 5.34 -2.86
CA VAL A 95 8.12 5.73 -1.47
C VAL A 95 9.37 6.30 -0.79
N LEU A 96 10.55 5.70 -0.98
CA LEU A 96 11.80 6.22 -0.43
C LEU A 96 12.06 7.65 -0.92
N LYS A 97 11.86 7.91 -2.22
CA LYS A 97 12.02 9.24 -2.82
C LYS A 97 11.01 10.24 -2.28
N LEU A 98 9.73 9.85 -2.19
CA LEU A 98 8.69 10.72 -1.64
C LEU A 98 9.04 11.17 -0.22
N VAL A 99 9.42 10.23 0.64
CA VAL A 99 9.74 10.54 2.05
C VAL A 99 11.01 11.37 2.14
N GLU A 100 12.05 11.03 1.39
CA GLU A 100 13.29 11.80 1.32
C GLU A 100 13.05 13.25 0.88
N LEU A 101 12.22 13.46 -0.16
CA LEU A 101 11.88 14.80 -0.63
C LEU A 101 11.16 15.63 0.44
N ASN A 102 10.27 15.01 1.21
CA ASN A 102 9.60 15.68 2.33
C ASN A 102 10.61 16.11 3.42
N TRP A 103 11.53 15.23 3.81
CA TRP A 103 12.54 15.56 4.80
C TRP A 103 13.50 16.65 4.31
N ARG A 104 13.95 16.56 3.06
CA ARG A 104 14.79 17.61 2.44
C ARG A 104 14.07 18.94 2.36
N GLY A 105 12.80 18.95 1.96
CA GLY A 105 11.96 20.15 1.91
C GLY A 105 11.77 20.82 3.28
N ARG A 106 11.91 20.05 4.37
CA ARG A 106 11.86 20.52 5.75
C ARG A 106 13.24 20.90 6.32
N GLY A 107 14.30 20.83 5.52
CA GLY A 107 15.65 21.23 5.92
C GLY A 107 16.50 20.14 6.59
N TRP A 108 16.02 18.89 6.62
CA TRP A 108 16.84 17.79 7.12
C TRP A 108 17.99 17.44 6.15
N LYS A 109 19.17 17.16 6.71
CA LYS A 109 20.34 16.70 5.95
C LYS A 109 20.39 15.18 5.85
N ARG A 110 21.04 14.63 4.81
CA ARG A 110 21.08 13.19 4.51
C ARG A 110 21.57 12.36 5.69
N GLU A 111 22.54 12.85 6.44
CA GLU A 111 23.11 12.17 7.61
C GLU A 111 22.07 11.98 8.72
N ALA A 112 21.11 12.90 8.83
CA ALA A 112 20.06 12.84 9.85
C ALA A 112 18.97 11.81 9.53
N TYR A 113 18.75 11.48 8.25
CA TYR A 113 17.67 10.58 7.83
C TYR A 113 18.11 9.29 7.15
N ALA A 114 19.41 9.08 6.93
CA ALA A 114 19.94 7.87 6.30
C ALA A 114 19.45 6.58 7.00
N ARG A 115 19.47 6.56 8.34
CA ARG A 115 18.98 5.41 9.12
C ARG A 115 17.47 5.19 8.97
N SER A 116 16.69 6.27 8.90
CA SER A 116 15.25 6.17 8.66
C SER A 116 14.93 5.67 7.24
N LEU A 117 15.78 5.96 6.24
CA LEU A 117 15.64 5.36 4.90
C LEU A 117 15.93 3.85 4.91
N ASP A 118 16.95 3.42 5.66
CA ASP A 118 17.26 1.99 5.81
C ASP A 118 16.04 1.27 6.44
N VAL A 119 15.48 1.82 7.54
CA VAL A 119 14.26 1.28 8.18
C VAL A 119 13.05 1.31 7.25
N LEU A 120 12.84 2.38 6.49
CA LEU A 120 11.74 2.46 5.52
C LEU A 120 11.89 1.44 4.39
N THR A 121 13.12 1.10 4.02
CA THR A 121 13.39 0.06 3.00
C THR A 121 12.91 -1.29 3.50
N ASP A 122 13.26 -1.66 4.74
CA ASP A 122 12.85 -2.94 5.34
C ASP A 122 11.32 -3.01 5.50
N ILE A 123 10.70 -1.95 6.02
CA ILE A 123 9.23 -1.80 6.09
C ILE A 123 8.57 -1.97 4.72
N SER A 124 9.22 -1.48 3.66
CA SER A 124 8.67 -1.59 2.31
C SER A 124 8.62 -3.05 1.83
N PHE A 125 9.62 -3.86 2.18
CA PHE A 125 9.57 -5.31 1.93
C PHE A 125 8.48 -6.00 2.76
N GLU A 126 8.40 -5.69 4.05
CA GLU A 126 7.40 -6.26 4.96
C GLU A 126 5.97 -5.93 4.54
N SER A 127 5.76 -4.78 3.89
CA SER A 127 4.45 -4.37 3.40
C SER A 127 3.85 -5.31 2.34
N PHE A 128 4.67 -6.15 1.70
CA PHE A 128 4.23 -7.22 0.80
C PHE A 128 3.93 -8.52 1.54
N THR A 129 4.83 -8.93 2.44
CA THR A 129 4.76 -10.24 3.11
C THR A 129 3.75 -10.26 4.26
N HIS A 130 3.69 -9.21 5.07
CA HIS A 130 2.87 -9.19 6.28
C HIS A 130 1.37 -9.34 6.00
N PRO A 131 0.75 -8.62 5.04
CA PRO A 131 -0.65 -8.84 4.70
C PRO A 131 -0.94 -10.28 4.25
N ARG A 132 -0.06 -10.86 3.41
CA ARG A 132 -0.19 -12.24 2.96
C ARG A 132 -0.17 -13.20 4.15
N ASP A 133 0.79 -13.04 5.04
CA ASP A 133 0.99 -13.95 6.17
C ASP A 133 -0.13 -13.82 7.22
N VAL A 134 -0.64 -12.61 7.45
CA VAL A 134 -1.82 -12.38 8.31
C VAL A 134 -3.07 -13.02 7.71
N LEU A 135 -3.34 -12.86 6.42
CA LEU A 135 -4.51 -13.45 5.77
C LEU A 135 -4.45 -14.98 5.75
N LEU A 136 -3.26 -15.57 5.59
CA LEU A 136 -3.08 -17.03 5.70
C LEU A 136 -3.45 -17.57 7.09
N ARG A 137 -3.18 -16.79 8.15
CA ARG A 137 -3.59 -17.13 9.53
C ARG A 137 -5.05 -16.82 9.83
N ASN A 138 -5.70 -16.01 9.01
CA ASN A 138 -7.09 -15.57 9.19
C ASN A 138 -7.92 -15.83 7.92
N PRO A 139 -8.07 -17.09 7.48
CA PRO A 139 -8.72 -17.43 6.19
C PRO A 139 -10.20 -17.01 6.12
N GLN A 140 -10.84 -16.77 7.27
CA GLN A 140 -12.22 -16.27 7.36
C GLN A 140 -12.35 -14.77 7.07
N THR A 141 -11.26 -14.00 7.06
CA THR A 141 -11.29 -12.55 6.82
C THR A 141 -11.55 -12.27 5.34
N PRO A 142 -12.64 -11.56 4.96
CA PRO A 142 -12.91 -11.24 3.56
C PRO A 142 -11.81 -10.33 3.00
N ALA A 143 -11.07 -10.82 2.01
CA ALA A 143 -10.00 -10.07 1.39
C ALA A 143 -9.86 -10.37 -0.10
N VAL A 144 -9.37 -9.39 -0.86
CA VAL A 144 -8.99 -9.54 -2.27
C VAL A 144 -7.64 -8.87 -2.49
N VAL A 145 -6.77 -9.53 -3.25
CA VAL A 145 -5.51 -8.94 -3.72
C VAL A 145 -5.74 -8.38 -5.12
N VAL A 146 -5.35 -7.13 -5.34
CA VAL A 146 -5.64 -6.37 -6.56
C VAL A 146 -4.33 -5.90 -7.17
N ASP A 147 -4.06 -6.24 -8.42
CA ASP A 147 -2.92 -5.71 -9.15
C ASP A 147 -3.22 -4.28 -9.62
N TYR A 148 -2.33 -3.35 -9.29
CA TYR A 148 -2.44 -1.94 -9.66
C TYR A 148 -2.53 -1.73 -11.18
N ARG A 149 -1.96 -2.62 -12.00
CA ARG A 149 -2.07 -2.57 -13.47
C ARG A 149 -3.51 -2.78 -13.93
N GLU A 150 -4.28 -3.63 -13.25
CA GLU A 150 -5.69 -3.84 -13.59
C GLU A 150 -6.51 -2.60 -13.25
N LEU A 151 -6.26 -2.00 -12.08
CA LEU A 151 -6.96 -0.78 -11.66
C LEU A 151 -6.69 0.40 -12.60
N THR A 152 -5.49 0.52 -13.14
CA THR A 152 -5.12 1.61 -14.05
C THR A 152 -5.53 1.38 -15.50
N THR A 153 -5.66 0.12 -15.94
CA THR A 153 -6.04 -0.22 -17.32
C THR A 153 -7.53 -0.44 -17.51
N ARG A 154 -8.20 -1.00 -16.48
CA ARG A 154 -9.63 -1.37 -16.48
C ARG A 154 -10.25 -1.04 -15.11
N PRO A 155 -10.29 0.25 -14.70
CA PRO A 155 -10.74 0.66 -13.37
C PRO A 155 -12.15 0.18 -13.03
N ARG A 156 -13.10 0.28 -13.98
CA ARG A 156 -14.49 -0.13 -13.75
C ARG A 156 -14.61 -1.62 -13.44
N ASP A 157 -14.01 -2.46 -14.28
CA ASP A 157 -14.01 -3.92 -14.11
C ASP A 157 -13.32 -4.33 -12.81
N THR A 158 -12.21 -3.68 -12.49
CA THR A 158 -11.45 -3.94 -11.26
C THR A 158 -12.27 -3.61 -10.02
N VAL A 159 -12.92 -2.44 -9.98
CA VAL A 159 -13.80 -2.05 -8.86
C VAL A 159 -14.99 -3.01 -8.74
N ARG A 160 -15.61 -3.40 -9.86
CA ARG A 160 -16.69 -4.40 -9.85
C ARG A 160 -16.22 -5.74 -9.29
N ALA A 161 -15.03 -6.21 -9.66
CA ALA A 161 -14.45 -7.45 -9.15
C ALA A 161 -14.18 -7.36 -7.64
N ILE A 162 -13.67 -6.23 -7.14
CA ILE A 162 -13.48 -5.99 -5.70
C ILE A 162 -14.81 -6.06 -4.96
N TYR A 163 -15.84 -5.37 -5.44
CA TYR A 163 -17.16 -5.36 -4.79
C TYR A 163 -17.75 -6.77 -4.70
N ARG A 164 -17.64 -7.56 -5.79
CA ARG A 164 -18.07 -8.95 -5.80
C ARG A 164 -17.26 -9.82 -4.82
N ALA A 165 -15.93 -9.70 -4.82
CA ALA A 165 -15.06 -10.50 -3.95
C ALA A 165 -15.27 -10.21 -2.46
N LEU A 166 -15.66 -8.98 -2.13
CA LEU A 166 -15.89 -8.53 -0.75
C LEU A 166 -17.37 -8.60 -0.32
N ASP A 167 -18.23 -9.20 -1.14
CA ASP A 167 -19.68 -9.30 -0.90
C ASP A 167 -20.31 -7.92 -0.57
N LEU A 168 -20.02 -6.93 -1.42
CA LEU A 168 -20.53 -5.58 -1.32
C LEU A 168 -21.59 -5.33 -2.39
N ARG A 169 -22.66 -4.62 -2.01
CA ARG A 169 -23.70 -4.21 -2.96
C ARG A 169 -23.13 -3.28 -4.01
N TYR A 170 -23.28 -3.68 -5.27
CA TYR A 170 -22.88 -2.91 -6.44
C TYR A 170 -24.13 -2.47 -7.21
N GLY A 171 -24.45 -1.18 -7.17
CA GLY A 171 -25.67 -0.63 -7.78
C GLY A 171 -25.42 -0.04 -9.17
N GLU A 172 -26.47 -0.02 -10.01
CA GLU A 172 -26.41 0.50 -11.39
C GLU A 172 -25.99 1.98 -11.47
N GLY A 173 -26.43 2.80 -10.50
CA GLY A 173 -26.03 4.20 -10.43
C GLY A 173 -24.52 4.39 -10.19
N PHE A 174 -23.90 3.51 -9.39
CA PHE A 174 -22.46 3.53 -9.16
C PHE A 174 -21.68 3.01 -10.37
N ASP A 175 -22.21 2.00 -11.05
CA ASP A 175 -21.63 1.50 -12.30
C ASP A 175 -21.58 2.58 -13.39
N THR A 176 -22.69 3.32 -13.54
CA THR A 176 -22.78 4.45 -14.48
C THR A 176 -21.76 5.54 -14.14
N TYR A 177 -21.59 5.85 -12.86
CA TYR A 177 -20.57 6.78 -12.40
C TYR A 177 -19.15 6.30 -12.77
N LEU A 178 -18.83 5.02 -12.53
CA LEU A 178 -17.51 4.47 -12.86
C LEU A 178 -17.22 4.49 -14.35
N GLN A 179 -18.22 4.20 -15.20
CA GLN A 179 -18.08 4.31 -16.65
C GLN A 179 -17.71 5.74 -17.08
N GLN A 180 -18.39 6.74 -16.53
CA GLN A 180 -18.07 8.16 -16.82
C GLN A 180 -16.68 8.57 -16.35
N GLN A 181 -16.22 8.05 -15.20
CA GLN A 181 -14.86 8.33 -14.71
C GLN A 181 -13.79 7.68 -15.59
N GLU A 182 -14.00 6.44 -16.02
CA GLU A 182 -13.07 5.73 -16.91
C GLU A 182 -12.90 6.45 -18.26
N GLU A 183 -13.98 7.01 -18.81
CA GLU A 183 -13.93 7.83 -20.03
C GLU A 183 -13.10 9.12 -19.83
N ARG A 184 -13.17 9.74 -18.65
CA ARG A 184 -12.40 10.95 -18.32
C ARG A 184 -10.91 10.67 -18.13
N GLU A 185 -10.58 9.61 -17.39
CA GLU A 185 -9.20 9.25 -17.03
C GLU A 185 -8.37 8.75 -18.22
N LYS A 186 -9.00 8.26 -19.31
CA LYS A 186 -8.29 7.93 -20.57
C LYS A 186 -7.48 9.10 -21.14
N SER A 187 -7.74 10.34 -20.71
CA SER A 187 -7.01 11.54 -21.11
C SER A 187 -5.77 11.88 -20.26
N HIS A 188 -5.58 11.24 -19.10
CA HIS A 188 -4.45 11.51 -18.19
C HIS A 188 -3.59 10.26 -18.00
N LYS A 189 -2.50 10.14 -18.77
CA LYS A 189 -1.43 9.16 -18.49
C LYS A 189 -0.26 9.85 -17.81
N THR A 190 -0.07 9.56 -16.52
CA THR A 190 1.13 9.99 -15.81
C THR A 190 2.16 8.86 -15.84
N HIS A 191 3.19 9.00 -16.66
CA HIS A 191 4.37 8.14 -16.60
C HIS A 191 5.24 8.60 -15.43
N PHE A 192 5.57 7.67 -14.53
CA PHE A 192 6.58 7.91 -13.50
C PHE A 192 7.69 6.89 -13.67
N GLU A 193 8.82 7.33 -14.23
CA GLU A 193 10.09 6.61 -14.13
C GLU A 193 10.80 7.06 -12.86
N TYR A 194 11.18 6.10 -12.02
CA TYR A 194 12.00 6.35 -10.83
C TYR A 194 13.33 5.61 -10.99
N SER A 195 14.44 6.30 -10.74
CA SER A 195 15.75 5.63 -10.70
C SER A 195 15.96 4.95 -9.34
N ILE A 196 16.36 3.68 -9.39
CA ILE A 196 16.69 2.84 -8.22
C ILE A 196 18.07 3.21 -7.65
N ASP A 197 18.95 3.83 -8.45
CA ASP A 197 20.39 4.00 -8.16
C ASP A 197 20.69 4.94 -6.98
N ASP A 198 19.71 5.71 -6.49
CA ASP A 198 19.85 6.67 -5.39
C ASP A 198 19.88 6.01 -3.98
N TYR A 199 19.63 4.69 -3.89
CA TYR A 199 19.44 3.98 -2.63
C TYR A 199 20.36 2.76 -2.49
N LYS A 200 20.59 2.29 -1.26
CA LYS A 200 21.28 1.00 -0.97
C LYS A 200 20.38 -0.20 -1.29
N LEU A 201 19.71 -0.14 -2.43
CA LEU A 201 18.69 -1.06 -2.86
C LEU A 201 18.93 -1.30 -4.35
N SER A 202 19.22 -2.54 -4.72
CA SER A 202 19.33 -2.91 -6.13
C SER A 202 18.04 -3.58 -6.61
N ARG A 203 17.74 -3.46 -7.89
CA ARG A 203 16.62 -4.18 -8.52
C ARG A 203 16.74 -5.69 -8.31
N ALA A 204 17.94 -6.23 -8.46
CA ALA A 204 18.24 -7.64 -8.21
C ALA A 204 17.90 -8.08 -6.78
N ARG A 205 18.20 -7.26 -5.75
CA ARG A 205 17.81 -7.55 -4.36
C ARG A 205 16.29 -7.64 -4.23
N ILE A 206 15.57 -6.66 -4.79
CA ILE A 206 14.09 -6.62 -4.75
C ILE A 206 13.50 -7.88 -5.42
N GLU A 207 13.96 -8.21 -6.64
CA GLU A 207 13.48 -9.37 -7.39
C GLU A 207 13.78 -10.71 -6.71
N THR A 208 14.89 -10.78 -5.97
CA THR A 208 15.29 -11.97 -5.22
C THR A 208 14.45 -12.14 -3.95
N GLU A 209 14.35 -11.10 -3.12
CA GLU A 209 13.62 -11.19 -1.84
C GLU A 209 12.11 -11.31 -2.04
N LEU A 210 11.55 -10.73 -3.11
CA LEU A 210 10.13 -10.79 -3.43
C LEU A 210 9.82 -11.75 -4.61
N ALA A 211 10.69 -12.73 -4.86
CA ALA A 211 10.58 -13.62 -6.01
C ALA A 211 9.20 -14.30 -6.16
N ASP A 212 8.59 -14.75 -5.06
CA ASP A 212 7.23 -15.33 -5.04
C ASP A 212 6.18 -14.34 -5.56
N PHE A 213 6.27 -13.06 -5.16
CA PHE A 213 5.34 -12.04 -5.64
C PHE A 213 5.52 -11.74 -7.13
N TYR A 214 6.77 -11.66 -7.61
CA TYR A 214 7.03 -11.50 -9.06
C TYR A 214 6.44 -12.63 -9.88
N THR A 215 6.59 -13.88 -9.43
CA THR A 215 6.02 -15.05 -10.11
C THR A 215 4.49 -15.02 -10.08
N ARG A 216 3.90 -14.72 -8.92
CA ARG A 216 2.44 -14.68 -8.74
C ARG A 216 1.77 -13.59 -9.58
N HIS A 217 2.39 -12.42 -9.64
CA HIS A 217 1.82 -11.28 -10.34
C HIS A 217 2.31 -11.15 -11.78
N GLY A 218 3.33 -11.91 -12.21
CA GLY A 218 3.89 -11.76 -13.56
C GLY A 218 4.42 -10.35 -13.82
N TRP A 219 5.19 -9.80 -12.87
CA TRP A 219 5.88 -8.52 -13.06
C TRP A 219 7.17 -8.71 -13.85
N PRO A 220 7.56 -7.74 -14.69
CA PRO A 220 8.76 -7.84 -15.51
C PRO A 220 10.03 -7.88 -14.66
N ARG A 221 10.88 -8.86 -14.88
CA ARG A 221 12.19 -9.01 -14.23
C ARG A 221 13.30 -8.40 -15.05
N GLU A 222 14.49 -8.22 -14.48
CA GLU A 222 15.62 -7.59 -15.18
C GLU A 222 16.13 -8.51 -16.29
N ALA A 223 16.05 -9.81 -16.08
CA ALA A 223 16.36 -10.83 -17.08
C ALA A 223 15.45 -10.71 -18.33
N ASP A 224 14.17 -10.43 -18.14
CA ASP A 224 13.18 -10.32 -19.24
C ASP A 224 13.46 -9.10 -20.15
N ALA A 225 14.11 -8.07 -19.62
CA ALA A 225 14.50 -6.88 -20.39
C ALA A 225 15.79 -7.09 -21.22
N LYS A 226 16.57 -8.14 -20.92
CA LYS A 226 17.84 -8.47 -21.60
C LYS A 226 17.67 -9.49 -22.73
N GLU A 227 16.50 -10.09 -22.93
CA GLU A 227 16.21 -10.88 -24.14
C GLU A 227 15.94 -9.95 -25.32
N PRO A 228 16.76 -9.99 -26.40
CA PRO A 228 16.46 -9.24 -27.61
C PRO A 228 15.18 -9.80 -28.23
N ARG A 229 14.20 -8.93 -28.52
CA ARG A 229 13.09 -9.30 -29.42
C ARG A 229 13.71 -9.89 -30.69
N PRO A 230 13.29 -11.09 -31.15
CA PRO A 230 13.75 -11.57 -32.43
C PRO A 230 13.32 -10.56 -33.49
N VAL A 231 14.32 -9.96 -34.14
CA VAL A 231 14.10 -9.19 -35.35
C VAL A 231 13.48 -10.17 -36.34
N ALA A 232 12.22 -9.93 -36.70
CA ALA A 232 11.59 -10.67 -37.77
C ALA A 232 12.47 -10.47 -39.01
N ALA A 233 13.10 -11.56 -39.47
CA ALA A 233 13.81 -11.57 -40.73
C ALA A 233 12.78 -11.31 -41.83
N ASP A 234 12.81 -10.11 -42.37
CA ASP A 234 12.09 -9.74 -43.57
C ASP A 234 12.77 -10.48 -44.73
N ASN A 235 12.17 -11.59 -45.16
CA ASN A 235 12.56 -12.27 -46.39
C ASN A 235 11.99 -11.49 -47.56
N SER A 236 12.85 -10.71 -48.23
CA SER A 236 12.66 -10.22 -49.60
C SER A 236 13.74 -10.79 -50.50
#